data_AF-A0A960P5Y5-F1
#
_entry.id   AF-A0A960P5Y5-F1
#
_cell.length_a   1.000
_cell.length_b   1.000
_cell.length_c   1.000
_cell.angle_alpha   90.00
_cell.angle_beta   90.00
_cell.angle_gamma   90.00
#
_symmetry.space_group_name_H-M   'P 1'
#
loop_
_entity.id
_entity.type
_entity.pdbx_description
1 polymer ?
#
loop_
_entity_poly.entity_id
_entity_poly.type
_entity_poly.pdbx_seq_one_letter_code
_entity_poly.pdbx_strand_id
1 'polypeptide(L)'
;PVWHLIFGGVLERFPGLRVVLTEQGMAWLPRGLETLDWFHRRMTLPDSAESLFFGEVAAGMARKPSEYFARNFWVGASFLRPSEAPIAGDLVATDRVMWGADYPHSEGSLGFTTEALRAAFGGKPEAQARAMIETNAAAFFGFDLAALRPVADRIGPTPAEVAAPLDPADYPRASTCNAFDTEQVMRSW
;
A
#
# COMPACT_ATOMS: atom_id res chain seq x y z
N PRO A 1 1.79 13.75 -4.17
CA PRO A 1 1.07 13.65 -5.47
C PRO A 1 -0.43 13.33 -5.34
N VAL A 2 -0.83 12.47 -4.40
CA VAL A 2 -2.23 11.98 -4.24
C VAL A 2 -3.28 13.09 -4.22
N TRP A 3 -3.17 14.05 -3.29
CA TRP A 3 -4.14 15.15 -3.16
C TRP A 3 -4.17 16.07 -4.39
N HIS A 4 -3.06 16.25 -5.11
CA HIS A 4 -3.03 17.04 -6.34
C HIS A 4 -3.80 16.34 -7.47
N LEU A 5 -3.71 15.02 -7.58
CA LEU A 5 -4.47 14.25 -8.58
C LEU A 5 -5.97 14.25 -8.29
N ILE A 6 -6.34 14.20 -7.01
CA ILE A 6 -7.73 14.24 -6.55
C ILE A 6 -8.31 15.66 -6.75
N PHE A 7 -7.80 16.65 -6.03
CA PHE A 7 -8.36 18.01 -6.03
C PHE A 7 -8.06 18.79 -7.33
N GLY A 8 -7.05 18.40 -8.10
CA GLY A 8 -6.83 18.93 -9.45
C GLY A 8 -7.83 18.39 -10.49
N GLY A 9 -8.77 17.52 -10.08
CA GLY A 9 -9.80 16.93 -10.93
C GLY A 9 -9.25 15.96 -11.98
N VAL A 10 -8.00 15.51 -11.86
CA VAL A 10 -7.38 14.59 -12.83
C VAL A 10 -8.16 13.28 -12.85
N LEU A 11 -8.48 12.74 -11.67
CA LEU A 11 -9.19 11.47 -11.55
C LEU A 11 -10.67 11.60 -11.94
N GLU A 12 -11.25 12.81 -11.85
CA GLU A 12 -12.59 13.05 -12.38
C GLU A 12 -12.60 13.00 -13.90
N ARG A 13 -11.64 13.68 -14.56
CA ARG A 13 -11.51 13.68 -16.03
C ARG A 13 -11.08 12.33 -16.60
N PHE A 14 -10.29 11.57 -15.85
CA PHE A 14 -9.73 10.28 -16.27
C PHE A 14 -10.10 9.18 -15.27
N PRO A 15 -11.38 8.75 -15.22
CA PRO A 15 -11.84 7.80 -14.22
C PRO A 15 -11.17 6.42 -14.32
N GLY A 16 -10.69 6.04 -15.51
CA GLY A 16 -9.93 4.80 -15.75
C GLY A 16 -8.43 4.88 -15.48
N LEU A 17 -7.89 6.04 -15.08
CA LEU A 17 -6.47 6.16 -14.75
C LEU A 17 -6.14 5.31 -13.51
N ARG A 18 -5.13 4.47 -13.62
CA ARG A 18 -4.62 3.63 -12.53
C ARG A 18 -3.28 4.18 -12.06
N VAL A 19 -3.14 4.39 -10.76
CA VAL A 19 -1.95 4.98 -10.14
C VAL A 19 -1.40 4.04 -9.09
N VAL A 20 -0.10 3.75 -9.13
CA VAL A 20 0.60 3.02 -8.07
C VAL A 20 1.48 3.98 -7.30
N LEU A 21 1.36 3.98 -5.97
CA LEU A 21 2.28 4.67 -5.08
C LEU A 21 3.31 3.67 -4.58
N THR A 22 4.55 3.79 -5.05
CA THR A 22 5.66 2.89 -4.67
C THR A 22 6.52 3.53 -3.59
N GLU A 23 7.01 2.72 -2.65
CA GLU A 23 8.05 3.14 -1.69
C GLU A 23 7.62 4.29 -0.73
N GLN A 24 6.31 4.48 -0.53
CA GLN A 24 5.77 5.52 0.39
C GLN A 24 5.30 4.96 1.74
N GLY A 25 5.31 3.63 1.90
CA GLY A 25 4.61 2.95 2.99
C GLY A 25 3.09 3.15 2.94
N MET A 26 2.41 2.70 3.99
CA MET A 26 0.95 2.72 4.14
C MET A 26 0.49 3.41 5.43
N ALA A 27 1.38 3.63 6.41
CA ALA A 27 1.04 4.18 7.72
C ALA A 27 0.34 5.54 7.66
N TRP A 28 0.58 6.34 6.62
CA TRP A 28 -0.05 7.64 6.43
C TRP A 28 -1.49 7.55 5.88
N LEU A 29 -1.87 6.44 5.24
CA LEU A 29 -3.13 6.30 4.51
C LEU A 29 -4.37 6.47 5.40
N PRO A 30 -4.48 5.85 6.59
CA PRO A 30 -5.65 5.99 7.46
C PRO A 30 -5.98 7.46 7.74
N ARG A 31 -5.05 8.15 8.40
CA ARG A 31 -5.21 9.53 8.81
C ARG A 31 -5.21 10.49 7.62
N GLY A 32 -4.41 10.20 6.60
CA GLY A 32 -4.33 11.01 5.38
C GLY A 32 -5.67 11.06 4.67
N LEU A 33 -6.30 9.91 4.43
CA LEU A 33 -7.58 9.83 3.75
C LEU A 33 -8.71 10.46 4.58
N GLU A 34 -8.73 10.23 5.91
CA GLU A 34 -9.66 10.91 6.80
C GLU A 34 -9.51 12.44 6.77
N THR A 35 -8.27 12.93 6.75
CA THR A 35 -7.98 14.37 6.67
C THR A 35 -8.50 14.95 5.36
N LEU A 36 -8.27 14.25 4.24
CA LEU A 36 -8.73 14.70 2.92
C LEU A 36 -10.27 14.69 2.84
N ASP A 37 -10.93 13.64 3.34
CA ASP A 37 -12.39 13.57 3.41
C ASP A 37 -12.97 14.68 4.29
N TRP A 38 -12.35 14.96 5.44
CA TRP A 38 -12.75 16.07 6.32
C TRP A 38 -12.60 17.43 5.64
N PHE A 39 -11.48 17.69 4.96
CA PHE A 39 -11.28 18.93 4.21
C PHE A 39 -12.31 19.06 3.09
N HIS A 40 -12.52 18.00 2.30
CA HIS A 40 -13.55 17.99 1.25
C HIS A 40 -14.93 18.32 1.83
N ARG A 41 -15.31 17.71 2.96
CA ARG A 41 -16.56 18.03 3.66
C ARG A 41 -16.64 19.51 4.04
N ARG A 42 -15.55 20.10 4.54
CA ARG A 42 -15.53 21.54 4.85
C ARG A 42 -15.71 22.37 3.58
N MET A 43 -15.03 22.05 2.48
CA MET A 43 -15.19 22.74 1.19
C MET A 43 -16.64 22.73 0.68
N THR A 44 -17.42 21.68 1.01
CA THR A 44 -18.84 21.55 0.62
C THR A 44 -19.83 22.15 1.62
N LEU A 45 -19.40 22.49 2.84
CA LEU A 45 -20.29 22.97 3.91
C LEU A 45 -20.52 24.48 3.75
N PRO A 46 -21.78 24.94 3.62
CA PRO A 46 -22.08 26.37 3.59
C PRO A 46 -21.50 27.08 4.82
N ASP A 47 -20.96 28.29 4.61
CA ASP A 47 -20.39 29.15 5.64
C ASP A 47 -19.08 28.65 6.30
N SER A 48 -18.49 27.56 5.81
CA SER A 48 -17.13 27.19 6.22
C SER A 48 -16.09 28.10 5.55
N ALA A 49 -14.95 28.33 6.22
CA ALA A 49 -13.85 29.09 5.62
C ALA A 49 -13.38 28.46 4.29
N GLU A 50 -13.28 27.13 4.22
CA GLU A 50 -12.80 26.40 3.06
C GLU A 50 -13.79 26.48 1.88
N SER A 51 -15.09 26.59 2.14
CA SER A 51 -16.08 26.78 1.07
C SER A 51 -15.87 28.10 0.30
N LEU A 52 -15.39 29.15 0.99
CA LEU A 52 -15.13 30.46 0.38
C LEU A 52 -13.95 30.43 -0.61
N PHE A 53 -12.96 29.56 -0.39
CA PHE A 53 -11.75 29.51 -1.21
C PHE A 53 -11.71 28.31 -2.17
N PHE A 54 -12.37 27.21 -1.81
CA PHE A 54 -12.24 25.92 -2.49
C PHE A 54 -13.59 25.27 -2.83
N GLY A 55 -14.71 25.96 -2.64
CA GLY A 55 -16.05 25.45 -2.97
C GLY A 55 -16.18 25.02 -4.43
N GLU A 56 -15.64 25.80 -5.37
CA GLU A 56 -15.64 25.46 -6.81
C GLU A 56 -14.86 24.17 -7.12
N VAL A 57 -13.75 23.93 -6.41
CA VAL A 57 -12.98 22.69 -6.57
C VAL A 57 -13.83 21.49 -6.15
N ALA A 58 -14.48 21.57 -4.98
CA ALA A 58 -15.32 20.49 -4.49
C ALA A 58 -16.60 20.31 -5.31
N ALA A 59 -17.17 21.38 -5.87
CA ALA A 59 -18.32 21.32 -6.77
C ALA A 59 -18.01 20.53 -8.07
N GLY A 60 -16.75 20.55 -8.51
CA GLY A 60 -16.26 19.75 -9.63
C GLY A 60 -15.94 18.29 -9.30
N MET A 61 -16.14 17.84 -8.06
CA MET A 61 -15.84 16.48 -7.60
C MET A 61 -17.13 15.69 -7.39
N ALA A 62 -17.25 14.54 -8.05
CA ALA A 62 -18.40 13.63 -7.89
C ALA A 62 -18.27 12.68 -6.68
N ARG A 63 -17.09 12.62 -6.06
CA ARG A 63 -16.73 11.65 -5.02
C ARG A 63 -15.92 12.33 -3.92
N LYS A 64 -15.92 11.76 -2.72
CA LYS A 64 -14.97 12.20 -1.68
C LYS A 64 -13.56 11.64 -1.97
N PRO A 65 -12.49 12.26 -1.43
CA PRO A 65 -11.11 11.83 -1.67
C PRO A 65 -10.83 10.34 -1.44
N SER A 66 -11.36 9.73 -0.38
CA SER A 66 -11.16 8.30 -0.11
C SER A 66 -11.79 7.39 -1.18
N GLU A 67 -12.89 7.80 -1.82
CA GLU A 67 -13.52 7.06 -2.90
C GLU A 67 -12.72 7.17 -4.21
N TYR A 68 -12.13 8.33 -4.49
CA TYR A 68 -11.14 8.45 -5.56
C TYR A 68 -9.92 7.57 -5.29
N PHE A 69 -9.46 7.53 -4.03
CA PHE A 69 -8.35 6.67 -3.63
C PHE A 69 -8.67 5.20 -3.91
N ALA A 70 -9.79 4.70 -3.40
CA ALA A 70 -10.23 3.32 -3.59
C ALA A 70 -10.43 2.93 -5.08
N ARG A 71 -10.88 3.88 -5.91
CA ARG A 71 -11.09 3.63 -7.34
C ARG A 71 -9.78 3.60 -8.13
N ASN A 72 -8.88 4.56 -7.90
CA ASN A 72 -7.78 4.86 -8.83
C ASN A 72 -6.39 4.44 -8.31
N PHE A 73 -6.23 4.18 -7.02
CA PHE A 73 -4.90 3.96 -6.43
C PHE A 73 -4.67 2.51 -6.01
N TRP A 74 -3.42 2.11 -6.17
CA TRP A 74 -2.79 0.92 -5.64
C TRP A 74 -1.52 1.32 -4.91
N VAL A 75 -1.06 0.48 -3.99
CA VAL A 75 0.16 0.70 -3.21
C VAL A 75 1.17 -0.38 -3.56
N GLY A 76 2.33 0.05 -4.06
CA GLY A 76 3.56 -0.75 -4.10
C GLY A 76 4.25 -0.66 -2.74
N ALA A 77 3.89 -1.56 -1.83
CA ALA A 77 4.41 -1.63 -0.48
C ALA A 77 5.82 -2.26 -0.48
N SER A 78 6.82 -1.47 -0.88
CA SER A 78 8.24 -1.80 -0.75
C SER A 78 8.55 -2.19 0.69
N PHE A 79 9.17 -3.36 0.90
CA PHE A 79 9.57 -3.91 2.20
C PHE A 79 8.49 -3.74 3.29
N LEU A 80 7.24 -4.08 2.96
CA LEU A 80 6.07 -3.85 3.82
C LEU A 80 6.38 -4.20 5.29
N ARG A 81 6.29 -3.20 6.16
CA ARG A 81 6.59 -3.37 7.58
C ARG A 81 5.50 -4.18 8.27
N PRO A 82 5.85 -4.99 9.29
CA PRO A 82 4.86 -5.73 10.08
C PRO A 82 3.75 -4.85 10.68
N SER A 83 4.04 -3.62 11.12
CA SER A 83 3.03 -2.66 11.62
C SER A 83 2.07 -2.16 10.56
N GLU A 84 2.47 -2.15 9.29
CA GLU A 84 1.66 -1.64 8.20
C GLU A 84 0.82 -2.74 7.56
N ALA A 85 1.23 -3.99 7.68
CA ALA A 85 0.53 -5.12 7.09
C ALA A 85 -0.96 -5.26 7.50
N PRO A 86 -1.39 -4.88 8.71
CA PRO A 86 -2.82 -4.81 9.06
C PRO A 86 -3.62 -3.76 8.28
N ILE A 87 -3.02 -2.63 7.87
CA ILE A 87 -3.70 -1.51 7.18
C ILE A 87 -4.32 -1.95 5.84
N ALA A 88 -3.72 -2.95 5.19
CA ALA A 88 -4.24 -3.53 3.96
C ALA A 88 -5.63 -4.18 4.14
N GLY A 89 -5.95 -4.69 5.32
CA GLY A 89 -7.26 -5.29 5.62
C GLY A 89 -8.34 -4.26 5.92
N ASP A 90 -8.00 -3.24 6.71
CA ASP A 90 -9.00 -2.37 7.33
C ASP A 90 -9.39 -1.16 6.46
N LEU A 91 -8.47 -0.64 5.64
CA LEU A 91 -8.65 0.71 5.04
C LEU A 91 -8.32 0.82 3.56
N VAL A 92 -7.27 0.16 3.08
CA VAL A 92 -6.81 0.27 1.67
C VAL A 92 -7.45 -0.79 0.77
N ALA A 93 -8.03 -1.82 1.39
CA ALA A 93 -8.43 -3.09 0.80
C ALA A 93 -7.25 -3.92 0.29
N THR A 94 -7.29 -5.22 0.60
CA THR A 94 -6.18 -6.14 0.34
C THR A 94 -5.87 -6.27 -1.16
N ASP A 95 -6.86 -6.10 -2.04
CA ASP A 95 -6.74 -6.15 -3.50
C ASP A 95 -5.98 -4.93 -4.10
N ARG A 96 -5.65 -3.93 -3.28
CA ARG A 96 -4.95 -2.71 -3.68
C ARG A 96 -3.51 -2.64 -3.21
N VAL A 97 -3.04 -3.62 -2.46
CA VAL A 97 -1.67 -3.67 -1.97
C VAL A 97 -0.86 -4.69 -2.75
N MET A 98 0.33 -4.30 -3.17
CA MET A 98 1.30 -5.11 -3.91
C MET A 98 2.64 -4.99 -3.20
N TRP A 99 3.16 -6.08 -2.64
CA TRP A 99 4.46 -6.09 -1.98
C TRP A 99 5.58 -5.90 -3.00
N GLY A 100 6.65 -5.21 -2.60
CA GLY A 100 7.85 -5.02 -3.41
C GLY A 100 9.13 -5.26 -2.59
N ALA A 101 10.15 -5.82 -3.23
CA ALA A 101 11.44 -6.08 -2.56
C ALA A 101 12.33 -4.84 -2.41
N ASP A 102 12.08 -3.82 -3.24
CA ASP A 102 12.89 -2.60 -3.38
C ASP A 102 14.35 -2.86 -3.77
N TYR A 103 14.57 -3.81 -4.67
CA TYR A 103 15.91 -4.10 -5.17
C TYR A 103 16.44 -2.96 -6.06
N PRO A 104 17.73 -2.59 -5.97
CA PRO A 104 18.79 -3.10 -5.09
C PRO A 104 19.05 -2.23 -3.85
N HIS A 105 18.06 -1.45 -3.41
CA HIS A 105 18.24 -0.47 -2.36
C HIS A 105 18.62 -1.11 -1.03
N SER A 106 19.37 -0.37 -0.21
CA SER A 106 19.85 -0.81 1.11
C SER A 106 18.71 -1.04 2.10
N GLU A 107 17.69 -0.19 2.05
CA GLU A 107 16.44 -0.30 2.80
C GLU A 107 15.56 -1.46 2.31
N GLY A 108 15.89 -2.02 1.14
CA GLY A 108 15.23 -3.16 0.52
C GLY A 108 15.54 -4.49 1.20
N SER A 109 14.83 -5.52 0.75
CA SER A 109 14.89 -6.86 1.36
C SER A 109 15.93 -7.79 0.75
N LEU A 110 16.82 -7.31 -0.11
CA LEU A 110 17.80 -8.15 -0.81
C LEU A 110 18.63 -8.98 0.18
N GLY A 111 18.75 -10.29 -0.08
CA GLY A 111 19.46 -11.24 0.78
C GLY A 111 18.62 -11.77 1.96
N PHE A 112 17.51 -11.12 2.29
CA PHE A 112 16.60 -11.48 3.40
C PHE A 112 15.12 -11.36 3.00
N THR A 113 14.81 -11.61 1.72
CA THR A 113 13.46 -11.41 1.17
C THR A 113 12.44 -12.35 1.82
N THR A 114 12.79 -13.62 2.03
CA THR A 114 11.90 -14.58 2.68
C THR A 114 11.61 -14.18 4.13
N GLU A 115 12.61 -13.70 4.85
CA GLU A 115 12.48 -13.19 6.21
C GLU A 115 11.59 -11.94 6.27
N ALA A 116 11.75 -11.01 5.32
CA ALA A 116 10.90 -9.82 5.24
C ALA A 116 9.44 -10.19 4.95
N LEU A 117 9.19 -11.17 4.08
CA LEU A 117 7.86 -11.70 3.82
C LEU A 117 7.27 -12.37 5.07
N ARG A 118 8.05 -13.18 5.79
CA ARG A 118 7.63 -13.82 7.04
C ARG A 118 7.29 -12.80 8.14
N ALA A 119 8.10 -11.75 8.27
CA ALA A 119 7.85 -10.68 9.22
C ALA A 119 6.51 -9.97 8.92
N ALA A 120 6.20 -9.71 7.65
CA ALA A 120 5.00 -8.99 7.25
C ALA A 120 3.72 -9.86 7.19
N PHE A 121 3.86 -11.13 6.78
CA PHE A 121 2.74 -12.00 6.41
C PHE A 121 2.59 -13.26 7.27
N GLY A 122 3.53 -13.54 8.16
CA GLY A 122 3.48 -14.69 9.05
C GLY A 122 2.16 -14.76 9.82
N GLY A 123 1.51 -15.93 9.81
CA GLY A 123 0.22 -16.15 10.44
C GLY A 123 -1.00 -15.57 9.70
N LYS A 124 -0.83 -14.85 8.59
CA LYS A 124 -1.97 -14.41 7.76
C LYS A 124 -2.51 -15.56 6.92
N PRO A 125 -3.81 -15.54 6.55
CA PRO A 125 -4.37 -16.51 5.60
C PRO A 125 -3.58 -16.49 4.27
N GLU A 126 -3.28 -17.67 3.73
CA GLU A 126 -2.51 -17.79 2.48
C GLU A 126 -3.11 -16.95 1.35
N ALA A 127 -4.44 -16.98 1.19
CA ALA A 127 -5.12 -16.20 0.16
C ALA A 127 -4.86 -14.68 0.29
N GLN A 128 -4.78 -14.16 1.51
CA GLN A 128 -4.48 -12.75 1.76
C GLN A 128 -3.02 -12.43 1.41
N ALA A 129 -2.07 -13.27 1.87
CA ALA A 129 -0.65 -13.09 1.57
C ALA A 129 -0.39 -13.21 0.06
N ARG A 130 -0.95 -14.24 -0.59
CA ARG A 130 -0.85 -14.46 -2.04
C ARG A 130 -1.42 -13.30 -2.84
N ALA A 131 -2.54 -12.72 -2.39
CA ALA A 131 -3.09 -11.53 -3.05
C ALA A 131 -2.07 -10.40 -3.11
N MET A 132 -1.48 -10.07 -1.96
CA MET A 132 -0.56 -8.95 -1.83
C MET A 132 0.83 -9.22 -2.40
N ILE A 133 1.33 -10.46 -2.38
CA ILE A 133 2.67 -10.82 -2.86
C ILE A 133 2.67 -11.08 -4.37
N GLU A 134 1.58 -11.62 -4.91
CA GLU A 134 1.55 -12.20 -6.26
C GLU A 134 0.40 -11.66 -7.11
N THR A 135 -0.86 -12.00 -6.78
CA THR A 135 -1.95 -11.91 -7.76
C THR A 135 -2.37 -10.48 -8.06
N ASN A 136 -2.29 -9.57 -7.08
CA ASN A 136 -2.61 -8.15 -7.30
C ASN A 136 -1.62 -7.51 -8.29
N ALA A 137 -0.33 -7.77 -8.13
CA ALA A 137 0.71 -7.26 -9.03
C ALA A 137 0.55 -7.85 -10.43
N ALA A 138 0.31 -9.16 -10.53
CA ALA A 138 0.06 -9.80 -11.82
C ALA A 138 -1.16 -9.23 -12.54
N ALA A 139 -2.28 -9.04 -11.83
CA ALA A 139 -3.47 -8.40 -12.39
C ALA A 139 -3.24 -6.91 -12.73
N PHE A 140 -2.40 -6.22 -11.96
CA PHE A 140 -2.12 -4.82 -12.21
C PHE A 140 -1.30 -4.58 -13.47
N PHE A 141 -0.17 -5.29 -13.57
CA PHE A 141 0.81 -5.13 -14.65
C PHE A 141 0.57 -6.04 -15.85
N GLY A 142 -0.41 -6.95 -15.77
CA GLY A 142 -0.73 -7.89 -16.84
C GLY A 142 0.28 -9.02 -16.98
N PHE A 143 0.85 -9.49 -15.87
CA PHE A 143 1.80 -10.60 -15.89
C PHE A 143 1.11 -11.95 -16.08
N ASP A 144 1.70 -12.80 -16.93
CA ASP A 144 1.29 -14.18 -17.10
C ASP A 144 1.87 -15.04 -15.96
N LEU A 145 1.03 -15.37 -14.98
CA LEU A 145 1.42 -16.20 -13.84
C LEU A 145 1.81 -17.63 -14.23
N ALA A 146 1.29 -18.17 -15.33
CA ALA A 146 1.66 -19.49 -15.81
C ALA A 146 3.08 -19.46 -16.40
N ALA A 147 3.40 -18.42 -17.18
CA ALA A 147 4.75 -18.21 -17.70
C ALA A 147 5.79 -17.94 -16.59
N LEU A 148 5.40 -17.26 -15.51
CA LEU A 148 6.29 -16.97 -14.39
C LEU A 148 6.46 -18.16 -13.42
N ARG A 149 5.54 -19.13 -13.43
CA ARG A 149 5.51 -20.24 -12.46
C ARG A 149 6.80 -21.04 -12.39
N PRO A 150 7.44 -21.46 -13.50
CA PRO A 150 8.68 -22.23 -13.43
C PRO A 150 9.84 -21.48 -12.78
N VAL A 151 9.86 -20.14 -12.90
CA VAL A 151 10.87 -19.31 -12.23
C VAL A 151 10.54 -19.17 -10.76
N ALA A 152 9.28 -18.86 -10.43
CA ALA A 152 8.82 -18.73 -9.05
C ALA A 152 9.05 -20.01 -8.24
N ASP A 153 8.74 -21.19 -8.81
CA ASP A 153 8.97 -22.48 -8.13
C ASP A 153 10.45 -22.78 -7.89
N ARG A 154 11.35 -22.17 -8.67
CA ARG A 154 12.80 -22.36 -8.56
C ARG A 154 13.46 -21.43 -7.53
N ILE A 155 12.98 -20.20 -7.39
CA ILE A 155 13.67 -19.15 -6.61
C ILE A 155 12.81 -18.48 -5.54
N GLY A 156 11.49 -18.62 -5.62
CA GLY A 156 10.56 -17.99 -4.70
C GLY A 156 10.35 -18.81 -3.44
N PRO A 157 9.92 -18.19 -2.33
CA PRO A 157 9.54 -18.92 -1.14
C PRO A 157 8.21 -19.67 -1.37
N THR A 158 8.06 -20.77 -0.65
CA THR A 158 6.81 -21.52 -0.57
C THR A 158 5.77 -20.80 0.29
N PRO A 159 4.47 -21.07 0.10
CA PRO A 159 3.43 -20.56 0.99
C PRO A 159 3.65 -20.92 2.47
N ALA A 160 4.17 -22.13 2.74
CA ALA A 160 4.46 -22.59 4.09
C ALA A 160 5.60 -21.79 4.75
N GLU A 161 6.65 -21.45 4.00
CA GLU A 161 7.72 -20.60 4.51
C GLU A 161 7.20 -19.20 4.85
N VAL A 162 6.40 -18.58 3.98
CA VAL A 162 5.82 -17.25 4.23
C VAL A 162 4.86 -17.26 5.41
N ALA A 163 4.06 -18.32 5.57
CA ALA A 163 3.08 -18.43 6.64
C ALA A 163 3.72 -18.58 8.03
N ALA A 164 4.97 -19.02 8.13
CA ALA A 164 5.69 -19.17 9.38
C ALA A 164 6.15 -17.80 9.92
N PRO A 165 5.61 -17.32 11.06
CA PRO A 165 6.03 -16.05 11.64
C PRO A 165 7.54 -16.01 11.91
N LEU A 166 8.10 -14.79 11.90
CA LEU A 166 9.47 -14.52 12.29
C LEU A 166 9.44 -13.70 13.59
N ASP A 167 10.06 -14.21 14.65
CA ASP A 167 10.18 -13.47 15.90
C ASP A 167 11.09 -12.24 15.68
N PRO A 168 10.72 -11.04 16.16
CA PRO A 168 11.58 -9.86 16.11
C PRO A 168 12.99 -10.07 16.67
N ALA A 169 13.18 -11.00 17.62
CA ALA A 169 14.50 -11.37 18.14
C ALA A 169 15.40 -12.05 17.10
N ASP A 170 14.79 -12.67 16.08
CA ASP A 170 15.45 -13.40 14.99
C ASP A 170 15.61 -12.55 13.73
N TYR A 171 15.25 -11.27 13.76
CA TYR A 171 15.42 -10.38 12.63
C TYR A 171 16.90 -10.29 12.20
N PRO A 172 17.20 -10.33 10.87
CA PRO A 172 18.59 -10.33 10.40
C PRO A 172 19.33 -9.04 10.74
N ARG A 173 20.19 -9.08 11.75
CA ARG A 173 20.95 -7.90 12.25
C ARG A 173 21.92 -7.29 11.24
N ALA A 174 22.32 -8.07 10.23
CA ALA A 174 23.19 -7.59 9.15
C ALA A 174 22.41 -6.86 8.04
N SER A 175 21.07 -6.85 8.10
CA SER A 175 20.22 -6.19 7.14
C SER A 175 19.96 -4.73 7.54
N THR A 176 19.91 -3.86 6.54
CA THR A 176 19.42 -2.48 6.67
C THR A 176 17.95 -2.33 6.27
N CYS A 177 17.27 -3.45 6.00
CA CYS A 177 15.87 -3.47 5.55
C CYS A 177 14.92 -2.89 6.60
N ASN A 178 14.07 -1.95 6.18
CA ASN A 178 13.12 -1.28 7.08
C ASN A 178 12.05 -2.22 7.65
N ALA A 179 11.81 -3.38 7.03
CA ALA A 179 10.88 -4.39 7.55
C ALA A 179 11.32 -4.97 8.91
N PHE A 180 12.61 -4.86 9.24
CA PHE A 180 13.22 -5.39 10.45
C PHE A 180 13.44 -4.33 11.55
N ASP A 181 12.93 -3.11 11.37
CA ASP A 181 12.90 -2.12 12.44
C ASP A 181 11.96 -2.60 13.57
N THR A 182 12.49 -2.70 14.79
CA THR A 182 11.77 -3.14 15.99
C THR A 182 11.21 -2.00 16.82
N GLU A 183 11.68 -0.76 16.64
CA GLU A 183 11.24 0.39 17.43
C GLU A 183 10.07 1.14 16.76
N GLN A 184 9.93 1.01 15.44
CA GLN A 184 8.81 1.48 14.60
C GLN A 184 8.14 2.74 15.13
N VAL A 185 8.89 3.84 15.06
CA VAL A 185 8.50 5.16 15.60
C VAL A 185 7.27 5.73 14.88
N MET A 186 6.99 5.27 13.65
CA MET A 186 5.83 5.65 12.86
C MET A 186 4.60 4.86 13.28
N ARG A 187 3.81 5.41 14.20
CA ARG A 187 2.50 4.87 14.56
C ARG A 187 1.44 5.44 13.60
N SER A 188 0.59 4.58 13.05
CA SER A 188 -0.73 5.01 12.60
C SER A 188 -1.50 5.40 13.85
N TRP A 189 -1.60 6.70 14.11
CA TRP A 189 -2.26 7.26 15.29
C TRP A 189 -3.72 6.85 15.35
#